data_AF-A0A974XIX4-F1
#
_entry.id   AF-A0A974XIX4-F1
#
_cell.length_a   1.000
_cell.length_b   1.000
_cell.length_c   1.000
_cell.angle_alpha   90.00
_cell.angle_beta   90.00
_cell.angle_gamma   90.00
#
_symmetry.space_group_name_H-M   'P 1'
#
loop_
_entity.id
_entity.type
_entity.pdbx_description
1 polymer ?
#
loop_
_entity_poly.entity_id
_entity_poly.type
_entity_poly.pdbx_seq_one_letter_code
_entity_poly.pdbx_strand_id
1 'polypeptide(L)' 'MKSVLKVLKILHWLGLGMLLVAVGLYFFTPSQQGLAGIMLISVLAGLGLVLMSPYPVVLFIEWARSQPRALD' A
#
# COMPACT_ATOMS: atom_id res chain seq x y z
N MET A 1 0.55 -9.52 18.88
CA MET A 1 0.54 -9.65 17.40
C MET A 1 -0.82 -9.35 16.76
N LYS A 2 -1.95 -9.91 17.24
CA LYS A 2 -3.28 -9.70 16.61
C LYS A 2 -3.67 -8.21 16.39
N SER A 3 -3.34 -7.33 17.35
CA SER A 3 -3.60 -5.88 17.23
C SER A 3 -2.76 -5.22 16.13
N VAL A 4 -1.46 -5.57 16.02
CA VAL A 4 -0.55 -5.03 15.00
C VAL A 4 -0.97 -5.43 13.59
N LEU A 5 -1.36 -6.69 13.37
CA LEU A 5 -1.91 -7.14 12.08
C LEU A 5 -3.17 -6.38 11.68
N LYS A 6 -4.06 -6.08 12.64
CA LYS A 6 -5.27 -5.31 12.40
C LYS A 6 -4.94 -3.88 11.96
N VAL A 7 -3.97 -3.24 12.62
CA VAL A 7 -3.47 -1.91 12.24
C VAL A 7 -2.86 -1.94 10.84
N LEU A 8 -1.99 -2.91 10.54
CA LEU A 8 -1.39 -3.06 9.22
C LEU A 8 -2.44 -3.28 8.12
N LYS A 9 -3.48 -4.05 8.40
CA LYS A 9 -4.60 -4.24 7.46
C LYS A 9 -5.33 -2.93 7.17
N ILE A 10 -5.62 -2.14 8.21
CA ILE A 10 -6.25 -0.82 8.04
C ILE A 10 -5.34 0.11 7.23
N LEU A 11 -4.04 0.12 7.55
CA LEU A 11 -3.05 0.93 6.85
C LEU A 11 -2.93 0.53 5.37
N HIS A 12 -3.03 -0.76 5.07
CA HIS A 12 -3.03 -1.27 3.71
C HIS A 12 -4.23 -0.78 2.90
N TRP A 13 -5.43 -0.84 3.48
CA TRP A 13 -6.64 -0.31 2.84
C TRP A 13 -6.60 1.21 2.67
N LEU A 14 -6.02 1.93 3.63
CA LEU A 14 -5.78 3.37 3.51
C LEU A 14 -4.81 3.69 2.37
N GLY A 15 -3.67 2.98 2.31
CA GLY A 15 -2.67 3.13 1.25
C GLY A 15 -3.23 2.81 -0.14
N LEU A 16 -4.05 1.76 -0.24
CA LEU A 16 -4.76 1.40 -1.47
C LEU A 16 -5.74 2.50 -1.90
N GLY A 17 -6.49 3.08 -0.95
CA GLY A 17 -7.35 4.23 -1.22
C GLY A 17 -6.58 5.42 -1.77
N MET A 18 -5.45 5.77 -1.16
CA MET A 18 -4.57 6.84 -1.63
C MET A 18 -4.04 6.57 -3.04
N LEU A 19 -3.65 5.34 -3.34
CA LEU A 19 -3.19 4.94 -4.67
C LEU A 19 -4.31 5.05 -5.71
N LEU A 20 -5.52 4.59 -5.40
CA LEU A 20 -6.67 4.72 -6.29
C LEU A 20 -7.03 6.18 -6.57
N VAL A 21 -6.95 7.05 -5.55
CA VAL A 21 -7.14 8.49 -5.73
C VAL A 21 -6.03 9.07 -6.62
N ALA A 22 -4.77 8.69 -6.44
CA ALA A 22 -3.67 9.15 -7.28
C ALA A 22 -3.85 8.74 -8.76
N VAL A 23 -4.26 7.48 -8.99
CA VAL A 23 -4.57 6.95 -10.32
C VAL A 23 -5.77 7.69 -10.91
N GLY A 24 -6.83 7.91 -10.14
CA GLY A 24 -8.00 8.66 -10.57
C GLY A 24 -7.63 10.09 -10.98
N LEU A 25 -6.87 10.79 -10.14
CA LEU A 25 -6.39 12.14 -10.44
C LEU A 25 -5.56 12.20 -11.73
N TYR A 26 -4.69 11.21 -11.95
CA TYR A 26 -3.89 11.10 -13.16
C TYR A 26 -4.71 10.96 -14.45
N PHE A 27 -5.79 10.16 -14.43
CA PHE A 27 -6.62 9.92 -15.62
C PHE A 27 -7.75 10.94 -15.84
N PHE A 28 -8.31 11.52 -14.77
CA PHE A 28 -9.50 12.37 -14.85
C PHE A 28 -9.21 13.87 -14.80
N THR A 29 -7.95 14.30 -14.61
CA THR A 29 -7.62 15.73 -14.47
C THR A 29 -6.77 16.23 -15.66
N PRO A 30 -7.39 16.88 -16.67
CA PRO A 30 -6.67 17.45 -17.82
C PRO A 30 -5.68 18.55 -17.39
N SER A 31 -5.96 19.25 -16.29
CA SER A 31 -5.24 20.43 -15.80
C SER A 31 -4.05 20.13 -14.86
N GLN A 32 -3.81 18.86 -14.51
CA GLN A 32 -2.69 18.47 -13.63
C GLN A 32 -1.37 18.18 -14.36
N GLN A 33 -1.30 18.44 -15.67
CA GLN A 33 -0.06 18.29 -16.48
C GLN A 33 0.99 19.39 -16.21
N GLY A 34 0.76 20.26 -15.23
CA GLY A 34 1.81 21.14 -14.68
C GLY A 34 2.70 20.41 -13.67
N LEU A 35 3.92 20.92 -13.46
CA LEU A 35 4.92 20.33 -12.55
C LEU A 35 4.35 20.00 -11.15
N ALA A 36 3.53 20.91 -10.61
CA ALA A 36 2.90 20.76 -9.29
C ALA A 36 1.87 19.61 -9.22
N GLY A 37 1.11 19.39 -10.29
CA GLY A 37 0.09 18.34 -10.35
C GLY A 37 0.73 16.95 -10.36
N ILE A 38 1.75 16.77 -11.19
CA ILE A 38 2.52 15.52 -11.26
C ILE A 38 3.25 15.24 -9.94
N MET A 39 3.83 16.27 -9.29
CA MET A 39 4.43 16.10 -7.96
C MET A 39 3.42 15.64 -6.92
N LEU A 40 2.21 16.22 -6.89
CA LEU A 40 1.17 15.82 -5.96
C LEU A 40 0.73 14.36 -6.20
N ILE A 41 0.48 13.97 -7.45
CA ILE A 41 0.12 12.60 -7.82
C ILE A 41 1.24 11.63 -7.43
N SER A 42 2.50 11.99 -7.68
CA SER A 42 3.66 11.15 -7.37
C SER A 42 3.83 10.93 -5.87
N VAL A 43 3.68 11.99 -5.07
CA VAL A 43 3.74 11.91 -3.61
C VAL A 43 2.58 11.07 -3.08
N LEU A 44 1.36 11.27 -3.60
CA LEU A 44 0.18 10.54 -3.18
C LEU A 44 0.29 9.04 -3.51
N ALA A 45 0.74 8.70 -4.73
CA ALA A 45 0.99 7.33 -5.14
C ALA A 45 2.13 6.69 -4.33
N GLY A 46 3.25 7.40 -4.14
CA GLY A 46 4.39 6.93 -3.37
C GLY A 46 4.04 6.64 -1.92
N LEU A 47 3.35 7.57 -1.24
CA LEU A 47 2.85 7.37 0.12
C LEU A 47 1.86 6.21 0.19
N GLY A 48 0.92 6.12 -0.77
CA GLY A 48 -0.03 5.02 -0.85
C GLY A 48 0.65 3.65 -0.90
N LEU A 49 1.67 3.50 -1.76
CA LEU A 49 2.47 2.28 -1.87
C LEU A 49 3.27 1.98 -0.59
N VAL A 50 3.89 2.98 0.01
CA VAL A 50 4.66 2.81 1.26
C VAL A 50 3.75 2.33 2.39
N LEU A 51 2.58 2.93 2.56
CA LEU A 51 1.58 2.52 3.55
C LEU A 51 1.00 1.12 3.27
N MET A 52 0.89 0.75 2.00
CA MET A 52 0.39 -0.55 1.57
C MET A 52 1.39 -1.70 1.77
N SER A 53 2.69 -1.42 1.64
CA SER A 53 3.77 -2.43 1.61
C SER A 53 3.90 -3.36 2.85
N PRO A 54 3.70 -2.93 4.11
CA PRO A 54 4.10 -3.76 5.25
C PRO A 54 3.14 -4.93 5.53
N TYR A 55 1.85 -4.77 5.22
CA TYR A 55 0.84 -5.81 5.45
C TYR A 55 1.10 -7.12 4.69
N PRO A 56 1.26 -7.12 3.34
CA PRO A 56 1.55 -8.35 2.60
C PRO A 56 2.89 -8.97 2.99
N VAL A 57 3.90 -8.16 3.33
CA VAL A 57 5.20 -8.65 3.81
C VAL A 57 5.04 -9.44 5.10
N VAL A 58 4.29 -8.92 6.07
CA VAL A 58 4.04 -9.63 7.33
C VAL A 58 3.23 -10.90 7.10
N LEU A 59 2.21 -10.88 6.24
CA LEU A 59 1.46 -12.10 5.88
C LEU A 59 2.36 -13.18 5.29
N PHE A 60 3.29 -12.80 4.41
CA PHE A 60 4.26 -13.74 3.83
C PHE A 60 5.17 -14.33 4.91
N ILE A 61 5.67 -13.52 5.85
CA ILE A 61 6.51 -13.99 6.96
C ILE A 61 5.72 -14.95 7.87
N GLU A 62 4.47 -14.64 8.21
CA GLU A 62 3.63 -15.50 9.03
C GLU A 62 3.34 -16.84 8.34
N TRP A 63 3.02 -16.79 7.05
CA TRP A 63 2.89 -17.99 6.23
C TRP A 63 4.17 -18.83 6.22
N ALA A 64 5.34 -18.22 6.01
CA ALA A 64 6.62 -18.92 5.99
C ALA A 64 6.95 -19.58 7.34
N ARG A 65 6.58 -18.95 8.46
CA ARG A 65 6.75 -19.52 9.81
C ARG A 65 5.80 -20.68 10.11
N SER A 66 4.64 -20.72 9.44
CA SER A 66 3.62 -21.75 9.62
C SER A 66 3.86 -23.02 8.78
N GLN A 67 4.86 -23.00 7.89
CA GLN A 67 5.23 -24.17 7.12
C GLN A 67 5.69 -25.31 8.05
N PRO A 68 5.18 -26.54 7.86
CA PRO A 68 5.71 -27.70 8.56
C PRO A 68 7.21 -27.78 8.28
N ARG A 69 8.01 -28.00 9.33
CA ARG A 69 9.42 -28.28 9.14
C ARG A 69 9.45 -29.62 8.41
N ALA A 70 9.86 -29.65 7.15
CA ALA A 70 10.03 -30.90 6.43
C ALA A 70 11.19 -31.64 7.09
N LEU A 71 10.91 -32.46 8.11
CA LEU A 71 11.72 -33.51 8.74
C LEU A 71 11.04 -33.94 10.06
N ASP A 72 9.92 -34.67 9.94
CA ASP A 72 9.37 -35.57 10.96
C ASP A 72 9.26 -36.97 10.35
#